data_AF-D2UDQ7-F1
#
_entry.id   AF-D2UDQ7-F1
#
_cell.length_a   1.000
_cell.length_b   1.000
_cell.length_c   1.000
_cell.angle_alpha   90.00
_cell.angle_beta   90.00
_cell.angle_gamma   90.00
#
_symmetry.space_group_name_H-M   'P 1'
#
loop_
_entity.id
_entity.type
_entity.pdbx_description
1 polymer ?
#
loop_
_entity_poly.entity_id
_entity_poly.type
_entity_poly.pdbx_seq_one_letter_code
_entity_poly.pdbx_strand_id
1 'polypeptide(L)'
;MRAAALLHVLAARMGAKNPHQFAACFDDNVGMLTQQSGKWRSSFSGEKPLSAQQIKLLTRLHTDAHALHENGPAGLWKAMWGPVAELQSILSGELKEWRTLDVVLAEFEADLLLAEYDHSPLTLEHMVKAIALYRMHQEVEAIVPLGLDGNGICRCLRLCLDNDQVQQELFRLGVLHALNTELTSWIVSRPDMEVAWASAEARWSAIAQRLDWVN
;
A
#
# COMPACT_ATOMS: atom_id res chain seq x y z
N MET A 1 9.48 -8.79 -1.52
CA MET A 1 8.33 -8.12 -0.85
C MET A 1 7.18 -9.07 -0.52
N ARG A 2 6.47 -9.66 -1.50
CA ARG A 2 5.25 -10.50 -1.24
C ARG A 2 5.48 -11.65 -0.25
N ALA A 3 6.57 -12.41 -0.45
CA ALA A 3 6.96 -13.51 0.43
C ALA A 3 7.19 -13.07 1.88
N ALA A 4 7.97 -12.00 2.07
CA ALA A 4 8.25 -11.44 3.39
C ALA A 4 6.97 -10.98 4.08
N ALA A 5 6.14 -10.17 3.41
CA ALA A 5 4.89 -9.69 3.97
C ALA A 5 3.97 -10.82 4.42
N LEU A 6 3.76 -11.84 3.57
CA LEU A 6 2.95 -12.99 3.95
C LEU A 6 3.51 -13.68 5.19
N LEU A 7 4.81 -14.00 5.20
CA LEU A 7 5.42 -14.75 6.29
C LEU A 7 5.42 -13.96 7.61
N HIS A 8 5.60 -12.64 7.58
CA HIS A 8 5.48 -11.80 8.78
C HIS A 8 4.04 -11.72 9.30
N VAL A 9 3.04 -11.62 8.43
CA VAL A 9 1.62 -11.66 8.82
C VAL A 9 1.29 -12.99 9.49
N LEU A 10 1.70 -14.11 8.88
CA LEU A 10 1.44 -15.44 9.43
C LEU A 10 2.22 -15.67 10.73
N ALA A 11 3.47 -15.22 10.81
CA ALA A 11 4.26 -15.31 12.05
C ALA A 11 3.59 -14.55 13.20
N ALA A 12 3.12 -13.33 12.96
CA ALA A 12 2.40 -12.55 13.96
C ALA A 12 1.14 -13.29 14.46
N ARG A 13 0.35 -13.89 13.55
CA ARG A 13 -0.84 -14.68 13.90
C ARG A 13 -0.52 -15.93 14.73
N MET A 14 0.63 -16.53 14.48
CA MET A 14 1.12 -17.71 15.21
C MET A 14 1.88 -17.36 16.50
N GLY A 15 2.04 -16.07 16.83
CA GLY A 15 2.83 -15.61 17.97
C GLY A 15 4.35 -15.78 17.83
N ALA A 16 4.83 -16.04 16.61
CA ALA A 16 6.24 -16.20 16.31
C ALA A 16 6.93 -14.84 16.09
N LYS A 17 8.05 -14.60 16.76
CA LYS A 17 8.80 -13.33 16.69
C LYS A 17 9.95 -13.35 15.69
N ASN A 18 10.32 -14.52 15.18
CA ASN A 18 11.43 -14.67 14.25
C ASN A 18 11.23 -15.89 13.34
N PRO A 19 11.98 -15.99 12.22
CA PRO A 19 11.82 -17.08 11.24
C PRO A 19 12.00 -18.48 11.83
N HIS A 20 12.81 -18.61 12.88
CA HIS A 20 13.07 -19.88 13.54
C HIS A 20 11.87 -20.33 14.39
N GLN A 21 11.28 -19.43 15.17
CA GLN A 21 10.04 -19.68 15.91
C GLN A 21 8.89 -19.98 14.95
N PHE A 22 8.78 -19.24 13.84
CA PHE A 22 7.77 -19.52 12.82
C PHE A 22 7.93 -20.94 12.26
N ALA A 23 9.16 -21.34 11.94
CA ALA A 23 9.42 -22.68 11.41
C ALA A 23 9.06 -23.77 12.42
N ALA A 24 9.34 -23.57 13.71
CA ALA A 24 8.93 -24.49 14.77
C ALA A 24 7.41 -24.61 14.86
N CYS A 25 6.69 -23.48 14.92
CA CYS A 25 5.23 -23.50 14.96
C CYS A 25 4.63 -24.11 13.69
N PHE A 26 5.23 -23.86 12.52
CA PHE A 26 4.80 -24.48 11.26
C PHE A 26 4.99 -26.00 11.29
N ASP A 27 6.16 -26.46 11.75
CA ASP A 27 6.52 -27.87 11.85
C ASP A 27 5.57 -28.63 12.78
N ASP A 28 5.20 -28.04 13.92
CA ASP A 28 4.25 -28.61 14.89
C ASP A 28 2.84 -28.79 14.28
N ASN A 29 2.42 -27.90 13.39
CA ASN A 29 1.09 -27.96 12.77
C ASN A 29 1.02 -28.85 11.52
N VAL A 30 2.13 -29.00 10.78
CA VAL A 30 2.16 -29.70 9.48
C VAL A 30 2.92 -31.04 9.54
N GLY A 31 3.66 -31.30 10.63
CA GLY A 31 4.49 -32.50 10.77
C GLY A 31 5.72 -32.50 9.86
N MET A 32 6.30 -31.33 9.60
CA MET A 32 7.51 -31.16 8.78
C MET A 32 8.74 -30.81 9.63
N LEU A 33 9.94 -30.77 9.04
CA LEU A 33 11.20 -30.39 9.70
C LEU A 33 11.85 -29.18 8.98
N THR A 34 11.10 -28.10 8.84
CA THR A 34 11.52 -26.85 8.18
C THR A 34 12.41 -25.97 9.05
N GLN A 35 12.35 -26.11 10.37
CA GLN A 35 13.18 -25.38 11.33
C GLN A 35 14.66 -25.73 11.17
N GLN A 36 14.98 -27.02 11.08
CA GLN A 36 16.37 -27.50 10.95
C GLN A 36 16.99 -27.12 9.60
N SER A 37 16.19 -27.08 8.54
CA SER A 37 16.65 -26.73 7.19
C SER A 37 16.76 -25.23 6.93
N GLY A 38 16.26 -24.38 7.85
CA GLY A 38 16.24 -22.92 7.64
C GLY A 38 15.39 -22.48 6.44
N LYS A 39 14.46 -23.33 5.98
CA LYS A 39 13.74 -23.21 4.70
C LYS A 39 13.07 -21.85 4.50
N TRP A 40 12.60 -21.24 5.57
CA TRP A 40 11.84 -19.99 5.51
C TRP A 40 12.73 -18.72 5.57
N ARG A 41 13.99 -18.82 6.00
CA ARG A 41 14.84 -17.65 6.31
C ARG A 41 14.96 -16.66 5.15
N SER A 42 15.33 -17.14 3.97
CA SER A 42 15.49 -16.30 2.77
C SER A 42 14.18 -15.71 2.26
N SER A 43 13.04 -16.34 2.56
CA SER A 43 11.73 -15.81 2.19
C SER A 43 11.26 -14.75 3.18
N PHE A 44 11.63 -14.86 4.47
CA PHE A 44 11.39 -13.84 5.48
C PHE A 44 12.18 -12.55 5.23
N SER A 45 13.42 -12.64 4.73
CA SER A 45 14.19 -11.46 4.31
C SER A 45 13.73 -10.89 2.96
N GLY A 46 12.86 -11.62 2.25
CA GLY A 46 12.36 -11.22 0.93
C GLY A 46 13.35 -11.48 -0.22
N GLU A 47 14.49 -12.11 0.05
CA GLU A 47 15.50 -12.49 -0.96
C GLU A 47 14.99 -13.56 -1.92
N LYS A 48 14.19 -14.52 -1.44
CA LYS A 48 13.63 -15.60 -2.25
C LYS A 48 12.10 -15.58 -2.25
N PRO A 49 11.45 -15.62 -3.44
CA PRO A 49 10.02 -15.78 -3.52
C PRO A 49 9.58 -17.14 -2.96
N LEU A 50 8.32 -17.23 -2.55
CA LEU A 50 7.72 -18.50 -2.18
C LEU A 50 7.36 -19.30 -3.44
N SER A 51 7.64 -20.60 -3.42
CA SER A 51 7.17 -21.50 -4.47
C SER A 51 5.66 -21.76 -4.33
N ALA A 52 5.02 -22.16 -5.43
CA ALA A 52 3.59 -22.52 -5.42
C ALA A 52 3.27 -23.63 -4.40
N GLN A 53 4.18 -24.58 -4.17
CA GLN A 53 4.01 -25.61 -3.15
C GLN A 53 4.09 -25.02 -1.73
N GLN A 54 4.99 -24.08 -1.47
CA GLN A 54 5.07 -23.40 -0.18
C GLN A 54 3.78 -22.61 0.10
N ILE A 55 3.27 -21.88 -0.89
CA ILE A 55 1.99 -21.15 -0.76
C ILE A 55 0.86 -22.13 -0.45
N LYS A 56 0.74 -23.24 -1.19
CA LYS A 56 -0.27 -24.27 -0.92
C LYS A 56 -0.20 -24.82 0.51
N LEU A 57 1.00 -25.02 1.05
CA LEU A 57 1.18 -25.47 2.42
C LEU A 57 0.74 -24.40 3.43
N LEU A 58 1.10 -23.13 3.21
CA LEU A 58 0.67 -22.02 4.05
C LEU A 58 -0.85 -21.83 4.01
N THR A 59 -1.48 -22.02 2.84
CA THR A 59 -2.94 -21.96 2.68
C THR A 59 -3.68 -23.04 3.48
N ARG A 60 -3.04 -24.20 3.73
CA ARG A 60 -3.63 -25.23 4.60
C ARG A 60 -3.65 -24.81 6.06
N LEU A 61 -2.70 -24.00 6.50
CA LEU A 61 -2.65 -23.45 7.87
C LEU A 61 -3.56 -22.23 8.02
N HIS A 62 -3.52 -21.34 7.05
CA HIS A 62 -4.31 -20.11 7.02
C HIS A 62 -4.97 -19.99 5.65
N THR A 63 -6.29 -20.17 5.61
CA THR A 63 -7.07 -20.25 4.35
C THR A 63 -6.95 -18.99 3.49
N ASP A 64 -6.69 -17.83 4.10
CA ASP A 64 -6.48 -16.55 3.44
C ASP A 64 -5.03 -16.30 2.98
N ALA A 65 -4.07 -17.18 3.28
CA ALA A 65 -2.65 -16.99 2.96
C ALA A 65 -2.41 -16.77 1.46
N HIS A 66 -3.16 -17.49 0.60
CA HIS A 66 -3.06 -17.29 -0.84
C HIS A 66 -3.52 -15.88 -1.24
N ALA A 67 -4.66 -15.44 -0.71
CA ALA A 67 -5.21 -14.11 -1.00
C ALA A 67 -4.28 -13.00 -0.48
N LEU A 68 -3.70 -13.17 0.70
CA LEU A 68 -2.71 -12.23 1.26
C LEU A 68 -1.43 -12.17 0.42
N HIS A 69 -0.99 -13.30 -0.14
CA HIS A 69 0.17 -13.34 -1.03
C HIS A 69 -0.09 -12.61 -2.35
N GLU A 70 -1.25 -12.85 -2.96
CA GLU A 70 -1.60 -12.28 -4.26
C GLU A 70 -1.99 -10.81 -4.17
N ASN A 71 -2.89 -10.49 -3.24
CA ASN A 71 -3.50 -9.16 -3.13
C ASN A 71 -2.66 -8.21 -2.26
N GLY A 72 -1.91 -8.76 -1.31
CA GLY A 72 -1.18 -8.02 -0.29
C GLY A 72 -2.05 -7.57 0.89
N PRO A 73 -1.41 -7.18 2.00
CA PRO A 73 -2.10 -6.56 3.14
C PRO A 73 -2.91 -5.35 2.68
N ALA A 74 -4.18 -5.26 3.08
CA ALA A 74 -5.13 -4.21 2.65
C ALA A 74 -5.26 -4.02 1.12
N GLY A 75 -4.80 -4.97 0.29
CA GLY A 75 -4.78 -4.82 -1.17
C GLY A 75 -3.55 -4.11 -1.73
N LEU A 76 -2.47 -3.95 -0.94
CA LEU A 76 -1.26 -3.24 -1.33
C LEU A 76 -0.62 -3.73 -2.64
N TRP A 77 -0.61 -5.03 -2.91
CA TRP A 77 -0.03 -5.54 -4.17
C TRP A 77 -0.91 -5.27 -5.37
N LYS A 78 -2.24 -5.21 -5.19
CA LYS A 78 -3.16 -4.77 -6.24
C LYS A 78 -2.94 -3.30 -6.57
N ALA A 79 -2.83 -2.46 -5.55
CA ALA A 79 -2.54 -1.04 -5.76
C ALA A 79 -1.18 -0.86 -6.44
N MET A 80 -0.14 -1.57 -6.03
CA MET A 80 1.21 -1.41 -6.59
C MET A 80 1.36 -1.95 -8.02
N TRP A 81 0.89 -3.17 -8.27
CA TRP A 81 1.22 -3.92 -9.49
C TRP A 81 0.02 -4.56 -10.18
N GLY A 82 -1.18 -4.40 -9.63
CA GLY A 82 -2.42 -4.87 -10.24
C GLY A 82 -2.72 -4.15 -11.55
N PRO A 83 -3.51 -4.75 -12.46
CA PRO A 83 -4.00 -4.08 -13.67
C PRO A 83 -4.94 -2.91 -13.33
N VAL A 84 -5.20 -2.04 -14.31
CA VAL A 84 -6.08 -0.86 -14.15
C VAL A 84 -7.47 -1.23 -13.61
N ALA A 85 -8.02 -2.38 -14.00
CA ALA A 85 -9.31 -2.87 -13.49
C ALA A 85 -9.31 -3.09 -11.95
N GLU A 86 -8.16 -3.48 -11.37
CA GLU A 86 -8.03 -3.60 -9.92
C GLU A 86 -7.94 -2.22 -9.24
N LEU A 87 -7.29 -1.25 -9.88
CA LEU A 87 -7.27 0.13 -9.40
C LEU A 87 -8.68 0.73 -9.39
N GLN A 88 -9.46 0.51 -10.46
CA GLN A 88 -10.87 0.91 -10.53
C GLN A 88 -11.71 0.26 -9.43
N SER A 89 -11.43 -1.00 -9.11
CA SER A 89 -12.11 -1.72 -8.04
C SER A 89 -11.82 -1.11 -6.66
N ILE A 90 -10.56 -0.76 -6.38
CA ILE A 90 -10.14 -0.07 -5.16
C ILE A 90 -10.86 1.27 -5.00
N LEU A 91 -11.02 2.01 -6.09
CA LEU A 91 -11.64 3.35 -6.12
C LEU A 91 -13.14 3.33 -6.44
N SER A 92 -13.76 2.15 -6.49
CA SER A 92 -15.09 2.01 -7.09
C SER A 92 -16.20 2.66 -6.28
N GLY A 93 -16.04 2.82 -4.96
CA GLY A 93 -16.99 3.54 -4.12
C GLY A 93 -16.97 5.03 -4.43
N GLU A 94 -15.78 5.61 -4.44
CA GLU A 94 -15.54 7.03 -4.63
C GLU A 94 -15.83 7.45 -6.08
N LEU A 95 -15.47 6.63 -7.06
CA LEU A 95 -15.79 6.92 -8.46
C LEU A 95 -17.30 6.89 -8.73
N LYS A 96 -18.08 6.09 -7.99
CA LYS A 96 -19.55 6.12 -8.06
C LYS A 96 -20.13 7.38 -7.45
N GLU A 97 -19.52 7.85 -6.37
CA GLU A 97 -19.96 9.03 -5.62
C GLU A 97 -19.60 10.33 -6.36
N TRP A 98 -18.33 10.49 -6.73
CA TRP A 98 -17.75 11.76 -7.17
C TRP A 98 -17.60 11.91 -8.68
N ARG A 99 -17.97 10.87 -9.46
CA ARG A 99 -18.04 10.79 -10.95
C ARG A 99 -16.76 11.04 -11.74
N THR A 100 -15.85 11.90 -11.28
CA THR A 100 -14.60 12.23 -11.97
C THR A 100 -13.40 11.95 -11.07
N LEU A 101 -12.27 11.60 -11.70
CA LEU A 101 -11.03 11.33 -10.97
C LEU A 101 -10.49 12.58 -10.24
N ASP A 102 -10.70 13.78 -10.79
CA ASP A 102 -10.26 15.04 -10.18
C ASP A 102 -10.92 15.26 -8.82
N VAL A 103 -12.24 15.06 -8.73
CA VAL A 103 -12.98 15.23 -7.49
C VAL A 103 -12.58 14.16 -6.48
N VAL A 104 -12.41 12.90 -6.90
CA VAL A 104 -11.91 11.84 -6.01
C VAL A 104 -10.51 12.17 -5.46
N LEU A 105 -9.63 12.74 -6.28
CA LEU A 105 -8.30 13.18 -5.84
C LEU A 105 -8.40 14.33 -4.83
N ALA A 106 -9.25 15.32 -5.09
CA ALA A 106 -9.46 16.46 -4.20
C ALA A 106 -10.07 16.03 -2.86
N GLU A 107 -11.07 15.16 -2.86
CA GLU A 107 -11.68 14.57 -1.67
C GLU A 107 -10.65 13.77 -0.86
N PHE A 108 -9.82 12.96 -1.53
CA PHE A 108 -8.79 12.21 -0.83
C PHE A 108 -7.70 13.12 -0.23
N GLU A 109 -7.28 14.18 -0.93
CA GLU A 109 -6.37 15.17 -0.32
C GLU A 109 -7.04 15.88 0.86
N ALA A 110 -8.36 16.12 0.78
CA ALA A 110 -9.11 16.71 1.87
C ALA A 110 -9.16 15.80 3.10
N ASP A 111 -9.43 14.50 2.92
CA ASP A 111 -9.38 13.49 3.99
C ASP A 111 -8.04 13.49 4.71
N LEU A 112 -6.93 13.57 3.96
CA LEU A 112 -5.59 13.61 4.55
C LEU A 112 -5.32 14.92 5.31
N LEU A 113 -5.85 16.05 4.83
CA LEU A 113 -5.74 17.34 5.52
C LEU A 113 -6.55 17.37 6.83
N LEU A 114 -7.74 16.78 6.81
CA LEU A 114 -8.55 16.59 8.03
C LEU A 114 -7.82 15.68 9.02
N ALA A 115 -7.25 14.58 8.54
CA ALA A 115 -6.47 13.68 9.40
C ALA A 115 -5.22 14.37 9.99
N GLU A 116 -4.55 15.23 9.22
CA GLU A 116 -3.42 16.05 9.68
C GLU A 116 -3.86 17.04 10.78
N TYR A 117 -4.98 17.74 10.57
CA TYR A 117 -5.57 18.70 11.51
C TYR A 117 -6.04 18.04 12.81
N ASP A 118 -6.74 16.92 12.72
CA ASP A 118 -7.27 16.17 13.86
C ASP A 118 -6.23 15.26 14.53
N HIS A 119 -5.00 15.21 14.00
CA HIS A 119 -3.95 14.27 14.39
C HIS A 119 -4.42 12.80 14.36
N SER A 120 -5.31 12.48 13.41
CA SER A 120 -5.82 11.13 13.22
C SER A 120 -4.78 10.24 12.54
N PRO A 121 -4.64 8.97 12.97
CA PRO A 121 -3.66 8.06 12.39
C PRO A 121 -4.05 7.66 10.96
N LEU A 122 -3.09 7.71 10.04
CA LEU A 122 -3.25 7.13 8.72
C LEU A 122 -3.04 5.62 8.77
N THR A 123 -3.76 4.90 7.90
CA THR A 123 -3.74 3.43 7.82
C THR A 123 -3.15 2.97 6.50
N LEU A 124 -2.84 1.67 6.39
CA LEU A 124 -2.48 1.07 5.09
C LEU A 124 -3.56 1.26 4.02
N GLU A 125 -4.83 1.41 4.38
CA GLU A 125 -5.90 1.67 3.39
C GLU A 125 -5.71 3.05 2.73
N HIS A 126 -5.32 4.07 3.49
CA HIS A 126 -4.97 5.39 2.92
C HIS A 126 -3.80 5.27 1.96
N MET A 127 -2.76 4.51 2.33
CA MET A 127 -1.60 4.24 1.48
C MET A 127 -2.00 3.52 0.17
N VAL A 128 -2.84 2.48 0.26
CA VAL A 128 -3.37 1.72 -0.88
C VAL A 128 -4.16 2.64 -1.82
N LYS A 129 -5.00 3.51 -1.25
CA LYS A 129 -5.81 4.48 -2.00
C LYS A 129 -4.93 5.52 -2.70
N ALA A 130 -3.92 6.06 -2.02
CA ALA A 130 -2.95 7.00 -2.60
C ALA A 130 -2.18 6.37 -3.77
N ILE A 131 -1.72 5.12 -3.64
CA ILE A 131 -1.05 4.36 -4.71
C ILE A 131 -1.98 4.14 -5.90
N ALA A 132 -3.23 3.73 -5.64
CA ALA A 132 -4.20 3.48 -6.69
C ALA A 132 -4.57 4.77 -7.45
N LEU A 133 -4.78 5.87 -6.74
CA LEU A 133 -5.07 7.18 -7.32
C LEU A 133 -3.89 7.71 -8.13
N TYR A 134 -2.66 7.57 -7.63
CA TYR A 134 -1.45 7.94 -8.36
C TYR A 134 -1.36 7.20 -9.69
N ARG A 135 -1.47 5.87 -9.67
CA ARG A 135 -1.39 5.06 -10.88
C ARG A 135 -2.55 5.34 -11.83
N MET A 136 -3.77 5.50 -11.32
CA MET A 136 -4.93 5.86 -12.15
C MET A 136 -4.74 7.21 -12.83
N HIS A 137 -4.22 8.21 -12.11
CA HIS A 137 -3.88 9.51 -12.68
C HIS A 137 -2.87 9.35 -13.83
N GLN A 138 -1.82 8.55 -13.66
CA GLN A 138 -0.83 8.31 -14.73
C GLN A 138 -1.47 7.69 -15.98
N GLU A 139 -2.36 6.69 -15.80
CA GLU A 139 -3.06 6.04 -16.91
C GLU A 139 -3.99 7.01 -17.65
N VAL A 140 -4.69 7.88 -16.92
CA VAL A 140 -5.60 8.87 -17.52
C VAL A 140 -4.83 9.99 -18.22
N GLU A 141 -3.80 10.55 -17.58
CA GLU A 141 -2.98 11.64 -18.12
C GLU A 141 -2.26 11.22 -19.42
N ALA A 142 -1.90 9.94 -19.55
CA ALA A 142 -1.33 9.39 -20.77
C ALA A 142 -2.29 9.38 -21.98
N ILE A 143 -3.61 9.39 -21.73
CA ILE A 143 -4.65 9.38 -22.77
C ILE A 143 -5.18 10.79 -23.03
N VAL A 144 -5.51 11.51 -21.96
CA VAL A 144 -6.02 12.87 -21.99
C VAL A 144 -5.24 13.66 -20.94
N PRO A 145 -4.40 14.62 -21.34
CA PRO A 145 -3.79 15.56 -20.41
C PRO A 145 -4.91 16.41 -19.80
N LEU A 146 -5.40 16.00 -18.64
CA LEU A 146 -6.54 16.64 -18.00
C LEU A 146 -6.10 17.91 -17.25
N GLY A 147 -4.80 18.18 -17.20
CA GLY A 147 -4.24 19.27 -16.40
C GLY A 147 -4.48 19.05 -14.91
N LEU A 148 -4.72 17.80 -14.49
CA LEU A 148 -4.80 17.44 -13.09
C LEU A 148 -3.46 17.79 -12.44
N ASP A 149 -3.52 18.47 -11.31
CA ASP A 149 -2.32 18.84 -10.58
C ASP A 149 -1.71 17.58 -9.95
N GLY A 150 -0.83 16.93 -10.70
CA GLY A 150 -0.10 15.73 -10.27
C GLY A 150 0.76 15.94 -9.02
N ASN A 151 0.96 17.19 -8.58
CA ASN A 151 1.64 17.52 -7.34
C ASN A 151 0.83 17.06 -6.11
N GLY A 152 -0.49 17.24 -6.12
CA GLY A 152 -1.36 16.85 -5.00
C GLY A 152 -1.26 15.36 -4.70
N ILE A 153 -1.28 14.52 -5.74
CA ILE A 153 -1.24 13.06 -5.54
C ILE A 153 0.15 12.54 -5.12
N CYS A 154 1.24 13.12 -5.63
CA CYS A 154 2.59 12.82 -5.16
C CYS A 154 2.77 13.21 -3.69
N ARG A 155 2.18 14.35 -3.27
CA ARG A 155 2.16 14.77 -1.86
C ARG A 155 1.38 13.79 -0.99
N CYS A 156 0.17 13.39 -1.42
CA CYS A 156 -0.64 12.41 -0.68
C CYS A 156 0.10 11.08 -0.47
N LEU A 157 0.80 10.59 -1.50
CA LEU A 157 1.67 9.42 -1.40
C LEU A 157 2.79 9.64 -0.36
N ARG A 158 3.46 10.79 -0.40
CA ARG A 158 4.54 11.12 0.53
C ARG A 158 4.04 11.23 1.98
N LEU A 159 2.90 11.88 2.20
CA LEU A 159 2.25 11.99 3.52
C LEU A 159 1.92 10.61 4.10
N CYS A 160 1.40 9.69 3.28
CA CYS A 160 1.13 8.33 3.73
C CYS A 160 2.44 7.57 4.02
N LEU A 161 3.47 7.71 3.18
CA LEU A 161 4.75 7.01 3.32
C LEU A 161 5.58 7.51 4.52
N ASP A 162 5.48 8.80 4.84
CA ASP A 162 6.18 9.44 5.95
C ASP A 162 5.40 9.34 7.28
N ASN A 163 4.16 8.83 7.26
CA ASN A 163 3.35 8.65 8.46
C ASN A 163 3.87 7.52 9.36
N ASP A 164 4.03 7.80 10.65
CA ASP A 164 4.59 6.87 11.64
C ASP A 164 3.82 5.53 11.74
N GLN A 165 2.48 5.56 11.70
CA GLN A 165 1.68 4.34 11.80
C GLN A 165 1.82 3.47 10.56
N VAL A 166 1.76 4.08 9.38
CA VAL A 166 1.99 3.39 8.11
C VAL A 166 3.40 2.81 8.07
N GLN A 167 4.43 3.56 8.49
CA GLN A 167 5.80 3.05 8.56
C GLN A 167 5.94 1.88 9.51
N GLN A 168 5.31 1.93 10.69
CA GLN A 168 5.30 0.82 11.64
C GLN A 168 4.62 -0.42 11.06
N GLU A 169 3.49 -0.28 10.38
CA GLU A 169 2.82 -1.41 9.72
C GLU A 169 3.69 -2.01 8.61
N LEU A 170 4.27 -1.18 7.74
CA LEU A 170 5.17 -1.63 6.68
C LEU A 170 6.45 -2.27 7.23
N PHE A 171 6.95 -1.80 8.37
CA PHE A 171 8.08 -2.38 9.07
C PHE A 171 7.73 -3.76 9.62
N ARG A 172 6.58 -3.90 10.28
CA ARG A 172 6.07 -5.20 10.76
C ARG A 172 5.86 -6.20 9.62
N LEU A 173 5.48 -5.72 8.44
CA LEU A 173 5.37 -6.52 7.23
C LEU A 173 6.73 -6.87 6.59
N GLY A 174 7.83 -6.25 7.03
CA GLY A 174 9.16 -6.45 6.46
C GLY A 174 9.32 -5.90 5.05
N VAL A 175 8.50 -4.91 4.66
CA VAL A 175 8.51 -4.35 3.29
C VAL A 175 8.79 -2.85 3.24
N LEU A 176 8.91 -2.17 4.39
CA LEU A 176 9.12 -0.72 4.48
C LEU A 176 10.21 -0.21 3.55
N HIS A 177 11.43 -0.76 3.62
CA HIS A 177 12.55 -0.24 2.84
C HIS A 177 12.34 -0.41 1.32
N ALA A 178 11.87 -1.57 0.90
CA ALA A 178 11.64 -1.87 -0.52
C ALA A 178 10.50 -1.02 -1.09
N LEU A 179 9.39 -0.89 -0.35
CA LEU A 179 8.26 -0.07 -0.75
C LEU A 179 8.64 1.42 -0.79
N ASN A 180 9.37 1.91 0.22
CA ASN A 180 9.83 3.30 0.26
C ASN A 180 10.74 3.62 -0.93
N THR A 181 11.66 2.72 -1.26
CA THR A 181 12.55 2.88 -2.42
C THR A 181 11.76 2.95 -3.72
N GLU A 182 10.81 2.03 -3.94
CA GLU A 182 10.00 1.99 -5.15
C GLU A 182 9.10 3.22 -5.28
N LEU A 183 8.36 3.58 -4.24
CA LEU A 183 7.46 4.74 -4.27
C LEU A 183 8.20 6.07 -4.34
N THR A 184 9.35 6.19 -3.66
CA THR A 184 10.21 7.37 -3.81
C THR A 184 10.71 7.50 -5.26
N SER A 185 11.01 6.39 -5.94
CA SER A 185 11.40 6.45 -7.36
C SER A 185 10.27 6.98 -8.26
N TRP A 186 9.01 6.70 -7.93
CA TRP A 186 7.86 7.23 -8.67
C TRP A 186 7.70 8.73 -8.45
N ILE A 187 7.90 9.20 -7.21
CA ILE A 187 7.76 10.61 -6.83
C ILE A 187 8.90 11.45 -7.43
N VAL A 188 10.16 11.02 -7.29
CA VAL A 188 11.36 11.78 -7.70
C VAL A 188 11.50 11.87 -9.22
N SER A 189 10.88 10.97 -9.99
CA SER A 189 10.90 11.05 -11.45
C SER A 189 10.13 12.24 -12.03
N ARG A 190 9.41 13.02 -11.21
CA ARG A 190 8.68 14.19 -11.69
C ARG A 190 9.45 15.50 -11.50
N PRO A 191 9.53 16.36 -12.53
CA PRO A 191 10.26 17.63 -12.49
C PRO A 191 9.58 18.74 -11.66
N ASP A 192 8.38 18.52 -11.13
CA ASP A 192 7.52 19.48 -10.40
C ASP A 192 7.65 19.37 -8.86
N MET A 193 8.70 18.71 -8.37
CA MET A 193 8.90 18.33 -6.95
C MET A 193 8.94 19.49 -5.93
N GLU A 194 9.07 20.75 -6.36
CA GLU A 194 9.19 21.91 -5.46
C GLU A 194 7.87 22.32 -4.78
N VAL A 195 6.69 21.84 -5.23
CA VAL A 195 5.39 22.24 -4.66
C VAL A 195 4.86 21.27 -3.58
N ALA A 196 5.62 20.22 -3.22
CA ALA A 196 5.18 19.22 -2.23
C ALA A 196 5.00 19.79 -0.79
N TRP A 197 5.44 21.03 -0.52
CA TRP A 197 5.45 21.64 0.81
C TRP A 197 4.58 22.90 0.94
N ALA A 198 3.48 22.98 0.19
CA ALA A 198 2.46 24.01 0.43
C ALA A 198 1.88 23.85 1.84
N SER A 199 1.62 24.97 2.54
CA SER A 199 0.96 24.94 3.85
C SER A 199 -0.42 24.30 3.75
N ALA A 200 -0.92 23.70 4.85
CA ALA A 200 -2.27 23.14 4.89
C ALA A 200 -3.34 24.13 4.40
N GLU A 201 -3.21 25.43 4.74
CA GLU A 201 -4.10 26.50 4.30
C GLU A 201 -4.07 26.73 2.78
N ALA A 202 -2.88 26.73 2.17
CA ALA A 202 -2.72 26.86 0.72
C ALA A 202 -3.30 25.64 -0.01
N ARG A 203 -3.11 24.44 0.57
CA ARG A 203 -3.67 23.19 0.04
C ARG A 203 -5.19 23.18 0.10
N TRP A 204 -5.75 23.53 1.25
CA TRP A 204 -7.20 23.63 1.45
C TRP A 204 -7.83 24.63 0.47
N SER A 205 -7.21 25.79 0.29
CA SER A 205 -7.66 26.80 -0.68
C SER A 205 -7.63 26.30 -2.13
N ALA A 206 -6.64 25.48 -2.49
CA ALA A 206 -6.49 24.94 -3.83
C ALA A 206 -7.54 23.85 -4.14
N ILE A 207 -7.87 23.00 -3.17
CA ILE A 207 -8.86 21.93 -3.36
C ILE A 207 -10.30 22.41 -3.14
N ALA A 208 -10.55 23.40 -2.27
CA ALA A 208 -11.89 23.93 -2.02
C ALA A 208 -12.60 24.33 -3.32
N GLN A 209 -11.89 24.98 -4.24
CA GLN A 209 -12.44 25.35 -5.56
C GLN A 209 -12.87 24.15 -6.41
N ARG A 210 -12.32 22.96 -6.19
CA ARG A 210 -12.70 21.72 -6.89
C ARG A 210 -13.87 21.01 -6.20
N LEU A 211 -13.94 21.13 -4.88
CA LEU A 211 -15.00 20.55 -4.06
C LEU A 211 -16.30 21.39 -4.07
N ASP A 212 -16.20 22.71 -4.26
CA ASP A 212 -17.34 23.64 -4.30
C ASP A 212 -18.34 23.37 -5.44
N TRP A 213 -17.92 22.66 -6.49
CA TRP A 213 -18.79 22.27 -7.62
C TRP A 213 -19.71 21.09 -7.29
N VAL A 214 -19.53 20.45 -6.14
CA VAL A 214 -20.43 19.40 -5.65
C VAL A 214 -21.49 20.02 -4.76
N ASN A 215 -22.41 20.76 -5.38
CA ASN A 215 -23.69 21.16 -4.80
C ASN A 215 -24.84 20.68 -5.67
#